data_AF-A0A402AU12-F1
#
_entry.id   AF-A0A402AU12-F1
#
_cell.length_a   1.000
_cell.length_b   1.000
_cell.length_c   1.000
_cell.angle_alpha   90.00
_cell.angle_beta   90.00
_cell.angle_gamma   90.00
#
_symmetry.space_group_name_H-M   'P 1'
#
loop_
_entity.id
_entity.type
_entity.pdbx_description
1 polymer ?
#
loop_
_entity_poly.entity_id
_entity_poly.type
_entity_poly.pdbx_seq_one_letter_code
_entity_poly.pdbx_strand_id
1 'polypeptide(L)'
;MGFAGALLVLWIAWLLTIALPYALSSSYLSLAVFIVFYGLDWVATVPPTARLTTELFGVRNAGVIYGWIFASHQLGAATAAFMAGLLRTWLGSYQVSFISAGLLCLCASGMVIRIGRKPRLQQPLVSDVPSAMDVPLAESI
;
A
#
# COMPACT_ATOMS: atom_id res chain seq x y z
N MET A 1 -2.90 -6.69 -9.53
CA MET A 1 -3.29 -5.27 -9.42
C MET A 1 -2.46 -4.48 -10.43
N GLY A 2 -3.11 -3.76 -11.33
CA GLY A 2 -2.49 -3.07 -12.49
C GLY A 2 -1.53 -1.96 -12.07
N PHE A 3 -0.55 -1.63 -12.91
CA PHE A 3 0.33 -0.46 -12.79
C PHE A 3 -0.47 0.84 -12.58
N ALA A 4 -1.65 0.91 -13.22
CA ALA A 4 -2.63 1.97 -13.03
C ALA A 4 -3.19 2.06 -11.59
N GLY A 5 -3.34 0.93 -10.88
CA GLY A 5 -3.92 0.92 -9.53
C GLY A 5 -2.96 1.47 -8.48
N ALA A 6 -1.67 1.13 -8.55
CA ALA A 6 -0.66 1.67 -7.64
C ALA A 6 -0.43 3.16 -7.88
N LEU A 7 -0.43 3.59 -9.15
CA LEU A 7 -0.36 5.01 -9.50
C LEU A 7 -1.60 5.76 -9.02
N LEU A 8 -2.80 5.20 -9.18
CA LEU A 8 -4.04 5.84 -8.72
C LEU A 8 -4.03 6.06 -7.20
N VAL A 9 -3.62 5.06 -6.43
CA VAL A 9 -3.50 5.15 -4.96
C VAL A 9 -2.48 6.22 -4.56
N LEU A 10 -1.29 6.22 -5.18
CA LEU A 10 -0.26 7.24 -4.90
C LEU A 10 -0.68 8.65 -5.34
N TRP A 11 -1.45 8.77 -6.42
CA TRP A 11 -2.01 10.04 -6.88
C TRP A 11 -3.11 10.55 -5.94
N ILE A 12 -3.97 9.67 -5.44
CA ILE A 12 -5.00 10.02 -4.45
C ILE A 12 -4.35 10.45 -3.14
N ALA A 13 -3.38 9.69 -2.63
CA ALA A 13 -2.63 10.03 -1.41
C ALA A 13 -1.93 11.39 -1.53
N TRP A 14 -1.35 11.70 -2.70
CA TRP A 14 -0.70 12.98 -2.97
C TRP A 14 -1.71 14.14 -3.02
N LEU A 15 -2.82 13.98 -3.73
CA LEU A 15 -3.89 14.98 -3.79
C LEU A 15 -4.49 15.26 -2.40
N LEU A 16 -4.69 14.22 -1.61
CA LEU A 16 -5.16 14.33 -0.23
C LEU A 16 -4.15 15.13 0.61
N THR A 17 -2.86 14.80 0.54
CA THR A 17 -1.82 15.49 1.34
C THR A 17 -1.75 16.99 1.01
N ILE A 18 -1.90 17.38 -0.26
CA ILE A 18 -1.93 18.80 -0.66
C ILE A 18 -3.25 19.46 -0.25
N ALA A 19 -4.37 18.74 -0.29
CA ALA A 19 -5.67 19.25 0.14
C ALA A 19 -5.78 19.44 1.66
N LEU A 20 -4.98 18.73 2.46
CA LEU A 20 -5.03 18.77 3.94
C LEU A 20 -4.94 20.19 4.55
N PRO A 21 -3.94 21.04 4.21
CA PRO A 21 -3.87 22.41 4.75
C PRO A 21 -5.10 23.26 4.39
N TYR A 22 -5.68 23.04 3.20
CA TYR A 22 -6.91 23.73 2.79
C TYR A 22 -8.14 23.22 3.56
N ALA A 23 -8.25 21.90 3.75
CA ALA A 23 -9.30 21.27 4.54
C ALA A 23 -9.27 21.70 6.02
N LEU A 24 -8.08 21.90 6.58
CA LEU A 24 -7.89 22.43 7.94
C LEU A 24 -8.28 23.92 8.07
N SER A 25 -8.25 24.67 6.97
CA SER A 25 -8.64 26.10 6.91
C SER A 25 -10.08 26.34 6.43
N SER A 26 -10.82 25.27 6.10
CA SER A 26 -12.12 25.32 5.41
C SER A 26 -13.24 24.68 6.25
N SER A 27 -14.48 24.78 5.76
CA SER A 27 -15.71 24.27 6.39
C SER A 27 -15.62 22.77 6.76
N TYR A 28 -16.30 22.37 7.85
CA TYR A 28 -16.34 21.02 8.42
C TYR A 28 -16.56 19.89 7.39
N LEU A 29 -17.32 20.17 6.32
CA LEU A 29 -17.58 19.20 5.26
C LEU A 29 -16.31 18.79 4.49
N SER A 30 -15.42 19.73 4.20
CA SER A 30 -14.18 19.44 3.46
C SER A 30 -13.20 18.59 4.26
N LEU A 31 -13.12 18.84 5.56
CA LEU A 31 -12.35 18.03 6.51
C LEU A 31 -12.93 16.62 6.63
N ALA A 32 -14.25 16.49 6.74
CA ALA A 32 -14.92 15.19 6.82
C ALA A 32 -14.70 14.33 5.57
N VAL A 33 -14.84 14.92 4.38
CA VAL A 33 -14.57 14.24 3.10
C VAL A 33 -13.11 13.80 3.02
N PHE A 34 -12.16 14.67 3.37
CA PHE A 34 -10.75 14.33 3.41
C PHE A 34 -10.47 13.13 4.33
N ILE A 35 -11.01 13.13 5.55
CA ILE A 35 -10.80 12.05 6.54
C ILE A 35 -11.28 10.70 6.00
N VAL A 36 -12.45 10.66 5.36
CA VAL A 36 -13.01 9.42 4.81
C VAL A 36 -12.11 8.85 3.72
N PHE A 37 -11.75 9.66 2.72
CA PHE A 37 -10.89 9.19 1.63
C PHE A 37 -9.49 8.82 2.09
N TYR A 38 -8.92 9.61 2.99
CA TYR A 38 -7.60 9.34 3.56
C TYR A 38 -7.60 8.06 4.40
N GLY A 39 -8.64 7.82 5.20
CA GLY A 39 -8.77 6.59 5.99
C GLY A 39 -8.89 5.34 5.11
N LEU A 40 -9.62 5.42 4.01
CA LEU A 40 -9.75 4.32 3.05
C LEU A 40 -8.43 4.05 2.31
N ASP A 41 -7.74 5.09 1.86
CA ASP A 41 -6.47 5.01 1.16
C ASP A 41 -5.36 4.42 2.05
N TRP A 42 -5.29 4.85 3.32
CA TRP A 42 -4.28 4.40 4.28
C TRP A 42 -4.26 2.88 4.45
N VAL A 43 -5.45 2.25 4.56
CA VAL A 43 -5.55 0.80 4.82
C VAL A 43 -5.46 -0.04 3.54
N ALA A 44 -5.71 0.56 2.38
CA ALA A 44 -5.79 -0.16 1.10
C ALA A 44 -4.49 -0.87 0.69
N THR A 45 -3.33 -0.43 1.20
CA THR A 45 -2.01 -0.96 0.81
C THR A 45 -1.54 -2.15 1.65
N VAL A 46 -2.14 -2.37 2.83
CA VAL A 46 -1.71 -3.41 3.77
C VAL A 46 -2.04 -4.84 3.26
N PRO A 47 -3.30 -5.18 2.91
CA PRO A 47 -3.63 -6.53 2.44
C PRO A 47 -2.90 -6.95 1.15
N PRO A 48 -2.76 -6.09 0.12
CA PRO A 48 -1.98 -6.40 -1.08
C PRO A 48 -0.52 -6.72 -0.78
N THR A 49 0.10 -5.96 0.13
CA THR A 49 1.51 -6.17 0.50
C THR A 49 1.69 -7.50 1.20
N ALA A 50 0.85 -7.80 2.20
CA ALA A 50 0.87 -9.08 2.92
C ALA A 50 0.67 -10.30 2.00
N ARG A 51 -0.28 -10.18 1.06
CA ARG A 51 -0.52 -11.18 0.02
C ARG A 51 0.70 -11.36 -0.89
N LEU A 52 1.30 -10.27 -1.36
CA LEU A 52 2.48 -10.32 -2.23
C LEU A 52 3.69 -10.97 -1.54
N THR A 53 3.94 -10.65 -0.26
CA THR A 53 5.00 -11.32 0.51
C THR A 53 4.77 -12.83 0.62
N THR A 54 3.52 -13.25 0.78
CA THR A 54 3.17 -14.67 0.83
C THR A 54 3.34 -15.35 -0.52
N GLU A 55 2.91 -14.70 -1.61
CA GLU A 55 3.05 -15.21 -2.99
C GLU A 55 4.54 -15.31 -3.41
N LEU A 56 5.41 -14.39 -2.99
CA LEU A 56 6.82 -14.35 -3.42
C LEU A 56 7.77 -15.18 -2.55
N PHE A 57 7.52 -15.28 -1.25
CA PHE A 57 8.46 -15.89 -0.29
C PHE A 57 7.91 -17.12 0.43
N GLY A 58 6.65 -17.49 0.13
CA GLY A 58 5.97 -18.62 0.75
C GLY A 58 5.48 -18.34 2.17
N VAL A 59 4.47 -19.09 2.59
CA VAL A 59 3.76 -18.88 3.88
C VAL A 59 4.70 -18.96 5.09
N ARG A 60 5.72 -19.83 5.05
CA ARG A 60 6.67 -20.04 6.15
C ARG A 60 7.53 -18.81 6.45
N ASN A 61 7.96 -18.07 5.41
CA ASN A 61 8.86 -16.93 5.55
C ASN A 61 8.13 -15.58 5.48
N ALA A 62 6.88 -15.56 5.01
CA ALA A 62 6.08 -14.36 4.82
C ALA A 62 5.98 -13.49 6.08
N GLY A 63 5.78 -14.11 7.26
CA GLY A 63 5.67 -13.37 8.52
C GLY A 63 6.94 -12.59 8.89
N VAL A 64 8.12 -13.21 8.74
CA VAL A 64 9.41 -12.55 9.06
C VAL A 64 9.69 -11.41 8.09
N ILE A 65 9.44 -11.62 6.79
CA ILE A 65 9.69 -10.61 5.76
C ILE A 65 8.72 -9.44 5.90
N TYR A 66 7.44 -9.74 6.13
CA TYR A 66 6.45 -8.71 6.41
C TYR A 66 6.78 -7.94 7.69
N GLY A 67 7.31 -8.63 8.71
CA GLY A 67 7.83 -8.00 9.93
C GLY A 67 8.91 -6.97 9.64
N TRP A 68 9.88 -7.29 8.79
CA TRP A 68 10.92 -6.34 8.36
C TRP A 68 10.36 -5.17 7.54
N ILE A 69 9.41 -5.43 6.63
CA ILE A 69 8.73 -4.37 5.87
C ILE A 69 8.03 -3.40 6.83
N PHE A 70 7.30 -3.93 7.81
CA PHE A 70 6.61 -3.13 8.81
C PHE A 70 7.58 -2.36 9.71
N ALA A 71 8.68 -2.98 10.16
CA ALA A 71 9.72 -2.31 10.94
C ALA A 71 10.34 -1.13 10.19
N SER A 72 10.67 -1.30 8.90
CA SER A 72 11.15 -0.21 8.05
C SER A 72 10.11 0.90 7.89
N HIS A 73 8.82 0.55 7.76
CA HIS A 73 7.74 1.53 7.71
C HIS A 73 7.65 2.36 9.00
N GLN A 74 7.68 1.70 10.16
CA GLN A 74 7.64 2.39 11.45
C GLN A 74 8.85 3.32 11.65
N LEU A 75 10.05 2.88 11.25
CA LEU A 75 11.26 3.72 11.31
C LEU A 75 11.14 4.96 10.43
N GLY A 76 10.61 4.80 9.21
CA GLY A 76 10.33 5.92 8.32
C GLY A 76 9.29 6.88 8.89
N ALA A 77 8.19 6.35 9.45
CA ALA A 77 7.13 7.14 10.07
C ALA A 77 7.65 7.93 11.28
N ALA A 78 8.45 7.30 12.15
CA ALA A 78 9.08 7.98 13.28
C ALA A 78 10.01 9.12 12.82
N THR A 79 10.82 8.86 11.80
CA THR A 79 11.73 9.87 11.22
C THR A 79 10.94 11.04 10.63
N ALA A 80 9.90 10.78 9.85
CA ALA A 80 9.05 11.79 9.24
C ALA A 80 8.31 12.63 10.30
N ALA A 81 7.73 11.99 11.32
CA ALA A 81 7.04 12.68 12.41
C ALA A 81 8.00 13.57 13.22
N PHE A 82 9.19 13.06 13.55
CA PHE A 82 10.21 13.83 14.25
C PHE A 82 10.68 15.03 13.43
N MET A 83 10.98 14.84 12.14
CA MET A 83 11.38 15.93 11.24
C MET A 83 10.26 16.96 11.05
N ALA A 84 9.00 16.54 10.93
CA ALA A 84 7.87 17.46 10.82
C ALA A 84 7.71 18.32 12.09
N GLY A 85 7.89 17.74 13.27
CA GLY A 85 7.88 18.45 14.55
C GLY A 85 9.06 19.41 14.70
N LEU A 86 10.26 18.98 14.26
CA LEU A 86 11.45 19.84 14.24
C LEU A 86 11.21 21.05 13.33
N LEU A 87 10.83 20.83 12.07
CA LEU A 87 10.52 21.90 11.12
C LEU A 87 9.44 22.85 11.66
N ARG A 88 8.40 22.33 12.32
CA ARG A 88 7.37 23.17 12.95
C ARG A 88 7.91 24.04 14.07
N THR A 89 8.88 23.54 14.85
CA THR A 89 9.51 24.24 15.97
C THR A 89 10.37 25.39 15.47
N TRP A 90 11.16 25.17 14.41
CA TRP A 90 12.07 26.17 13.86
C TRP A 90 11.38 27.20 12.95
N LEU A 91 10.45 26.77 12.09
CA LEU A 91 9.81 27.63 11.08
C LEU A 91 8.45 28.18 11.51
N GLY A 92 7.89 27.71 12.63
CA GLY A 92 6.59 28.18 13.13
C GLY A 92 5.37 27.69 12.32
N SER A 93 5.56 26.89 11.27
CA SER A 93 4.49 26.41 10.38
C SER A 93 4.75 24.97 9.90
N TYR A 94 3.68 24.24 9.58
CA TYR A 94 3.75 22.89 8.99
C TYR A 94 3.85 22.90 7.46
N GLN A 95 3.77 24.07 6.82
CA GLN A 95 3.73 24.16 5.36
C GLN A 95 4.94 23.50 4.69
N VAL A 96 6.15 23.73 5.23
CA VAL A 96 7.39 23.11 4.72
C VAL A 96 7.41 21.61 4.96
N SER A 97 6.86 21.13 6.08
CA SER A 97 6.73 19.70 6.37
C SER A 97 5.81 19.00 5.35
N PHE A 98 4.69 19.63 4.98
CA PHE A 98 3.78 19.07 3.98
C PHE A 98 4.35 19.10 2.56
N ILE A 99 5.02 20.18 2.16
CA ILE A 99 5.68 20.26 0.85
C ILE A 99 6.79 19.21 0.74
N SER A 100 7.62 19.06 1.77
CA SER A 100 8.69 18.05 1.77
C SER A 100 8.15 16.62 1.77
N ALA A 101 7.07 16.33 2.50
CA ALA A 101 6.38 15.05 2.43
C ALA A 101 5.82 14.76 1.01
N GLY A 102 5.22 15.76 0.37
CA GLY A 102 4.74 15.66 -1.02
C GLY A 102 5.87 15.35 -2.01
N LEU A 103 7.03 15.99 -1.87
CA LEU A 103 8.22 15.72 -2.70
C LEU A 103 8.77 14.30 -2.48
N LEU A 104 8.87 13.85 -1.22
CA LEU A 104 9.30 12.49 -0.90
C LEU A 104 8.36 11.44 -1.51
N CYS A 105 7.05 11.70 -1.51
CA CYS A 105 6.05 10.83 -2.14
C CYS A 105 6.27 10.73 -3.66
N LEU A 106 6.56 11.85 -4.34
CA LEU A 106 6.89 11.85 -5.77
C LEU A 106 8.17 11.04 -6.07
N CYS A 107 9.22 11.21 -5.25
CA CYS A 107 10.44 10.42 -5.36
C CYS A 107 10.16 8.93 -5.19
N ALA A 108 9.40 8.55 -4.16
CA ALA A 108 9.01 7.16 -3.92
C ALA A 108 8.19 6.57 -5.07
N SER A 109 7.24 7.33 -5.62
CA SER A 109 6.47 6.94 -6.80
C SER A 109 7.38 6.67 -8.00
N GLY A 110 8.38 7.54 -8.23
CA GLY A 110 9.39 7.35 -9.26
C GLY A 110 10.23 6.07 -9.07
N MET A 111 10.55 5.70 -7.83
CA MET A 111 11.26 4.45 -7.53
C MET A 111 10.38 3.23 -7.80
N VAL A 112 9.09 3.27 -7.44
CA VAL A 112 8.14 2.17 -7.67
C VAL A 112 7.99 1.87 -9.16
N ILE A 113 8.02 2.88 -10.03
CA ILE A 113 7.97 2.70 -11.50
C ILE A 113 9.13 1.85 -12.02
N ARG A 114 10.29 1.85 -11.34
CA ARG A 114 11.46 1.05 -11.75
C ARG A 114 11.38 -0.43 -11.34
N ILE A 115 10.38 -0.82 -10.55
CA ILE A 115 10.19 -2.21 -10.14
C ILE A 115 9.58 -2.99 -11.32
N GLY A 116 10.40 -3.81 -11.98
CA GLY A 116 9.99 -4.65 -13.10
C GLY A 116 8.92 -5.67 -12.71
N ARG A 117 7.85 -5.78 -13.50
CA ARG A 117 6.82 -6.82 -13.30
C ARG A 117 7.31 -8.12 -13.95
N LYS A 118 7.63 -9.13 -13.14
CA LYS A 118 7.74 -10.50 -13.66
C LYS A 118 6.34 -10.99 -14.07
N PRO A 119 6.17 -11.61 -15.26
CA PRO A 119 4.90 -12.19 -15.65
C PRO A 119 4.45 -13.16 -14.56
N ARG A 120 3.22 -12.98 -14.09
CA ARG A 120 2.55 -13.92 -13.21
C ARG A 120 2.44 -15.20 -14.01
N LEU A 121 3.29 -16.20 -13.74
CA LEU A 121 3.05 -17.56 -14.21
C LEU A 121 1.66 -17.91 -13.70
N GLN A 122 0.70 -18.00 -14.62
CA GLN A 122 -0.63 -18.48 -14.33
C GLN A 122 -0.43 -19.86 -13.70
N GLN A 123 -0.59 -19.95 -12.39
CA GLN A 123 -0.70 -21.25 -11.75
C GLN A 123 -1.91 -21.91 -12.43
N PRO A 124 -1.72 -23.06 -13.11
CA PRO A 124 -2.82 -23.72 -13.80
C PRO A 124 -3.95 -23.87 -12.80
N LEU A 125 -5.15 -23.45 -13.21
CA LEU A 125 -6.35 -23.68 -12.44
C LEU A 125 -6.34 -25.17 -12.07
N VAL A 126 -6.46 -25.48 -10.78
CA VAL A 126 -6.80 -26.83 -10.34
C VAL A 126 -8.20 -27.11 -10.89
N SER A 127 -8.27 -27.51 -12.15
CA SER A 127 -9.43 -28.11 -12.81
C SER A 127 -9.25 -29.61 -13.01
N ASP A 128 -8.07 -30.13 -12.72
CA ASP A 128 -7.71 -31.53 -12.96
C ASP A 128 -7.75 -32.35 -11.67
N VAL A 129 -8.73 -32.09 -10.80
CA VAL A 129 -9.18 -33.11 -9.84
C VAL A 129 -10.28 -33.87 -10.58
N PRO A 130 -10.06 -35.13 -11.02
CA PRO A 130 -11.13 -35.96 -11.50
C PRO A 130 -12.24 -35.95 -10.46
N SER A 131 -13.45 -35.60 -10.88
CA SER A 131 -14.60 -35.72 -10.01
C SER A 131 -14.63 -37.16 -9.50
N ALA A 132 -14.84 -37.36 -8.20
CA ALA A 132 -15.01 -38.70 -7.64
C ALA A 132 -16.18 -39.50 -8.28
N MET A 133 -16.89 -38.89 -9.24
CA MET A 133 -17.90 -39.50 -10.10
C MET A 133 -17.35 -40.27 -11.32
N ASP A 134 -16.04 -40.19 -11.62
CA ASP A 134 -15.44 -40.88 -12.78
C ASP A 134 -14.79 -42.23 -12.43
N VAL A 135 -14.90 -42.73 -11.19
CA VAL A 135 -14.46 -44.09 -10.83
C VAL A 135 -15.49 -45.09 -11.34
N PRO A 136 -15.18 -45.93 -12.35
CA PRO A 136 -16.11 -46.96 -12.79
C PRO A 136 -16.26 -47.98 -11.66
N LEU A 137 -17.49 -48.27 -11.25
CA LEU A 137 -17.87 -49.33 -10.29
C LEU A 137 -17.58 -50.75 -10.81
N ALA A 138 -16.60 -50.94 -11.71
CA ALA A 138 -16.35 -52.17 -12.44
C ALA A 138 -15.15 -52.98 -11.94
N GLU A 139 -14.48 -52.57 -10.87
CA GLU A 139 -13.40 -53.36 -10.23
C GLU A 139 -13.79 -53.81 -8.81
N SER A 140 -14.98 -54.40 -8.65
CA SER A 140 -15.39 -55.05 -7.41
C SER A 140 -16.09 -56.40 -7.62
N ILE A 141 -15.56 -57.24 -8.50
CA ILE A 141 -15.83 -58.70 -8.52
C ILE A 141 -14.50 -59.45 -8.54
#